data_AF-A0A3L7BAR9-F1
#
_entry.id   AF-A0A3L7BAR9-F1
#
_cell.length_a   1.000
_cell.length_b   1.000
_cell.length_c   1.000
_cell.angle_alpha   90.00
_cell.angle_beta   90.00
_cell.angle_gamma   90.00
#
_symmetry.space_group_name_H-M   'P 1'
#
loop_
_entity.id
_entity.type
_entity.pdbx_description
1 polymer ?
#
loop_
_entity_poly.entity_id
_entity_poly.type
_entity_poly.pdbx_seq_one_letter_code
_entity_poly.pdbx_strand_id
1 'polypeptide(L)' 'MTDDASVAGEPDTRALNDLLDDIYRGQERVTQADIYRRAVAADLPADLLARLDSLPEGEYAVDEVSDLLGGSVG' A
#
# COMPACT_ATOMS: atom_id res chain seq x y z
N MET A 1 -4.75 31.69 2.98
CA MET A 1 -5.45 30.48 3.46
C MET A 1 -5.31 29.48 2.32
N THR A 2 -4.23 28.72 2.36
CA THR A 2 -3.86 27.64 1.44
C THR A 2 -3.87 26.40 2.33
N ASP A 3 -4.53 25.29 2.04
CA ASP A 3 -4.86 24.62 0.79
C ASP A 3 -6.15 23.81 1.04
N ASP A 4 -7.12 23.88 0.12
CA ASP A 4 -8.36 23.09 0.11
C ASP A 4 -8.27 22.04 -1.01
N ALA A 5 -7.20 21.24 -1.01
CA ALA A 5 -6.97 20.27 -2.08
C ALA A 5 -6.17 19.04 -1.62
N SER A 6 -6.58 18.29 -0.59
CA SER A 6 -6.12 16.89 -0.34
C SER A 6 -6.80 16.26 0.89
N VAL A 7 -7.98 15.62 0.78
CA VAL A 7 -8.49 14.76 1.89
C VAL A 7 -9.16 13.45 1.41
N ALA A 8 -9.33 13.25 0.10
CA ALA A 8 -9.95 12.01 -0.40
C ALA A 8 -8.96 10.83 -0.49
N GLY A 9 -7.64 11.08 -0.58
CA GLY A 9 -6.61 10.02 -0.66
C GLY A 9 -5.87 9.73 0.65
N GLU A 10 -6.09 10.53 1.69
CA GLU A 10 -5.50 10.34 3.03
C GLU A 10 -6.02 9.12 3.82
N PRO A 11 -7.32 8.74 3.77
CA PRO A 11 -7.80 7.58 4.53
C PRO A 11 -7.30 6.26 3.93
N ASP A 12 -7.23 6.17 2.60
CA ASP A 12 -6.80 4.97 1.88
C ASP A 12 -5.30 4.70 2.10
N THR A 13 -4.48 5.76 2.10
CA THR A 13 -3.05 5.66 2.42
C THR A 13 -2.80 5.32 3.88
N ARG A 14 -3.63 5.82 4.82
CA ARG A 14 -3.54 5.40 6.23
C ARG A 14 -3.85 3.91 6.41
N ALA A 15 -4.94 3.43 5.83
CA ALA A 15 -5.31 2.00 5.89
C ALA A 15 -4.23 1.09 5.30
N LEU A 16 -3.61 1.52 4.19
CA LEU A 16 -2.46 0.84 3.62
C LEU A 16 -1.26 0.82 4.57
N ASN A 17 -0.90 1.96 5.16
CA ASN A 17 0.24 2.03 6.09
C ASN A 17 0.04 1.16 7.34
N ASP A 18 -1.15 1.17 7.94
CA ASP A 18 -1.48 0.33 9.09
C ASP A 18 -1.38 -1.16 8.73
N LEU A 19 -1.85 -1.54 7.54
CA LEU A 19 -1.71 -2.89 7.03
C LEU A 19 -0.23 -3.26 6.82
N LEU A 20 0.59 -2.38 6.25
CA LEU A 20 2.00 -2.64 6.04
C LEU A 20 2.76 -2.80 7.37
N ASP A 21 2.46 -2.00 8.40
CA ASP A 21 3.06 -2.20 9.74
C ASP A 21 2.76 -3.60 10.30
N ASP A 22 1.52 -4.08 10.15
CA ASP A 22 1.13 -5.42 10.59
C ASP A 22 1.84 -6.52 9.78
N ILE A 23 1.84 -6.39 8.45
CA ILE A 23 2.44 -7.36 7.52
C ILE A 23 3.94 -7.53 7.76
N TYR A 24 4.65 -6.43 7.99
CA TYR A 24 6.10 -6.38 8.14
C TYR A 24 6.56 -6.51 9.59
N ARG A 25 5.64 -6.74 10.53
CA ARG A 25 6.00 -6.92 11.94
C ARG A 25 6.91 -8.14 12.13
N GLY A 26 8.20 -7.88 12.29
CA GLY A 26 9.24 -8.90 12.44
C GLY A 26 9.68 -9.56 11.13
N GLN A 27 9.27 -9.04 9.98
CA GLN A 27 9.62 -9.55 8.65
C GLN A 27 10.25 -8.42 7.83
N GLU A 28 11.45 -8.66 7.28
CA GLU A 28 12.14 -7.65 6.46
C GLU A 28 11.57 -7.57 5.04
N ARG A 29 11.11 -8.72 4.50
CA ARG A 29 10.55 -8.82 3.15
C ARG A 29 9.32 -9.71 3.13
N VAL A 30 8.37 -9.38 2.25
CA VAL A 30 7.12 -10.13 2.05
C VAL A 30 6.83 -10.23 0.56
N THR A 31 6.27 -11.36 0.12
CA THR A 31 5.93 -11.56 -1.29
C THR A 31 4.77 -10.66 -1.72
N GLN A 32 4.76 -10.23 -2.98
CA GLN A 32 3.65 -9.49 -3.59
C GLN A 32 2.32 -10.20 -3.37
N ALA A 33 2.28 -11.52 -3.56
CA ALA A 33 1.07 -12.32 -3.42
C ALA A 33 0.54 -12.33 -1.97
N ASP A 34 1.42 -12.31 -0.97
CA ASP A 34 1.01 -12.24 0.44
C ASP A 34 0.56 -10.82 0.83
N ILE A 35 1.20 -9.78 0.30
CA ILE A 35 0.76 -8.38 0.48
C ILE A 35 -0.65 -8.22 -0.11
N TYR A 36 -0.85 -8.65 -1.36
CA TYR A 36 -2.15 -8.57 -2.05
C TYR A 36 -3.23 -9.35 -1.31
N ARG A 37 -2.96 -10.59 -0.88
CA ARG A 37 -3.94 -11.41 -0.15
C ARG A 37 -4.39 -10.74 1.15
N ARG A 38 -3.46 -10.14 1.89
CA ARG A 38 -3.78 -9.44 3.15
C ARG A 38 -4.48 -8.12 2.92
N ALA A 39 -4.16 -7.40 1.85
CA ALA A 39 -4.89 -6.22 1.42
C ALA A 39 -6.35 -6.53 1.06
N VAL A 40 -6.60 -7.64 0.36
CA VAL A 40 -7.97 -8.13 0.10
C VAL A 40 -8.68 -8.50 1.40
N ALA A 41 -7.99 -9.19 2.31
CA ALA A 41 -8.57 -9.57 3.61
C ALA A 41 -8.88 -8.36 4.50
N ALA A 42 -8.15 -7.26 4.33
CA ALA A 42 -8.38 -5.98 5.01
C ALA A 42 -9.40 -5.07 4.31
N ASP A 43 -10.04 -5.55 3.22
CA ASP A 43 -11.03 -4.80 2.43
C ASP A 43 -10.49 -3.45 1.94
N LEU A 44 -9.22 -3.42 1.50
CA LEU A 44 -8.63 -2.20 0.96
C LEU A 44 -9.38 -1.75 -0.33
N PRO A 45 -9.41 -0.43 -0.59
CA PRO A 45 -10.01 0.14 -1.79
C PRO A 45 -9.55 -0.54 -3.08
N ALA A 46 -10.48 -0.71 -4.03
CA ALA A 46 -10.22 -1.39 -5.30
C ALA A 46 -9.08 -0.75 -6.11
N ASP A 47 -8.95 0.58 -6.08
CA ASP A 47 -7.85 1.30 -6.74
C ASP A 47 -6.47 0.94 -6.16
N LEU A 48 -6.37 0.73 -4.84
CA LEU A 48 -5.14 0.28 -4.19
C LEU A 48 -4.85 -1.19 -4.49
N LEU A 49 -5.87 -2.05 -4.50
CA LEU A 49 -5.72 -3.45 -4.89
C LEU A 49 -5.23 -3.58 -6.34
N ALA A 50 -5.74 -2.77 -7.26
CA ALA A 50 -5.30 -2.77 -8.66
C ALA A 50 -3.82 -2.35 -8.79
N ARG A 51 -3.36 -1.39 -7.98
CA ARG A 51 -1.94 -1.00 -7.95
C ARG A 51 -1.05 -2.11 -7.38
N LEU A 52 -1.48 -2.75 -6.30
CA LEU A 52 -0.77 -3.91 -5.72
C LEU A 52 -0.68 -5.08 -6.71
N ASP A 53 -1.75 -5.36 -7.46
CA ASP A 53 -1.79 -6.40 -8.49
C ASP A 53 -0.87 -6.08 -9.68
N SER A 54 -0.63 -4.79 -9.96
CA SER A 54 0.28 -4.35 -11.01
C SER A 54 1.77 -4.46 -10.65
N LEU A 55 2.09 -4.71 -9.38
CA LEU A 55 3.47 -4.92 -8.95
C LEU A 55 4.01 -6.23 -9.54
N PRO A 56 5.26 -6.26 -10.03
CA PRO A 56 5.90 -7.50 -10.45
C PRO A 56 5.89 -8.58 -9.36
N GLU A 57 5.94 -9.83 -9.78
CA GLU A 57 6.17 -10.93 -8.83
C GLU A 57 7.54 -10.78 -8.16
N GLY A 58 7.57 -10.84 -6.84
CA GLY A 58 8.80 -10.66 -6.07
C GLY A 58 8.55 -10.46 -4.58
N GLU A 59 9.65 -10.30 -3.85
CA GLU A 59 9.64 -9.94 -2.43
C GLU A 59 10.01 -8.47 -2.29
N TYR A 60 9.21 -7.74 -1.51
CA TYR A 60 9.38 -6.31 -1.32
C TYR A 60 9.63 -6.01 0.15
N ALA A 61 10.48 -5.02 0.43
CA ALA A 61 10.56 -4.37 1.75
C ALA A 61 9.44 -3.32 1.90
N VAL A 62 9.12 -2.95 3.14
CA VAL A 62 8.07 -1.95 3.43
C VAL A 62 8.32 -0.62 2.72
N ASP A 63 9.57 -0.16 2.68
CA ASP A 63 9.95 1.09 2.00
C ASP A 63 9.77 0.98 0.48
N GLU A 64 10.07 -0.17 -0.12
CA GLU A 64 9.89 -0.41 -1.56
C GLU A 64 8.40 -0.38 -1.93
N VAL A 65 7.55 -1.04 -1.14
CA VAL A 65 6.09 -1.03 -1.35
C VAL A 65 5.52 0.38 -1.17
N SER A 66 5.96 1.08 -0.12
CA SER A 66 5.48 2.44 0.19
C SER A 66 5.86 3.44 -0.90
N ASP A 67 7.07 3.32 -1.46
CA ASP A 67 7.51 4.15 -2.58
C ASP A 67 6.69 3.89 -3.84
N LEU A 68 6.48 2.60 -4.19
CA LEU A 68 5.72 2.20 -5.37
C LEU A 68 4.23 2.56 -5.30
N LEU A 69 3.64 2.56 -4.11
CA LEU A 69 2.21 2.83 -3.90
C LEU A 69 1.91 4.30 -3.56
N GLY A 70 2.85 5.00 -2.92
CA GLY A 70 2.80 6.44 -2.61
C GLY A 70 3.24 7.33 -3.77
N GLY A 71 4.05 6.78 -4.70
CA GLY A 71 4.50 7.42 -5.93
C GLY A 71 3.43 7.43 -7.02
N SER A 72 2.37 8.21 -6.84
CA SER A 72 1.50 8.65 -7.94
C SER A 72 1.41 10.17 -7.96
N VAL A 73 2.54 10.82 -8.21
CA VAL A 73 2.60 12.17 -8.78
C VAL A 73 3.56 12.07 -9.96
N GLY A 74 3.03 12.30 -11.17
CA GLY A 74 3.82 12.43 -12.39
C GLY A 74 4.68 13.68 -12.42
#